data_AF-A0A7X8W544-F1
#
_entry.id   AF-A0A7X8W544-F1
#
_cell.length_a   1.000
_cell.length_b   1.000
_cell.length_c   1.000
_cell.angle_alpha   90.00
_cell.angle_beta   90.00
_cell.angle_gamma   90.00
#
_symmetry.space_group_name_H-M   'P 1'
#
loop_
_entity.id
_entity.type
_entity.pdbx_description
1 polymer ?
#
loop_
_entity_poly.entity_id
_entity_poly.type
_entity_poly.pdbx_seq_one_letter_code
_entity_poly.pdbx_strand_id
1 'polypeptide(L)'
;MSSSYHYHNKRDEIWTIIKGKGEMIIEGVLKQIQEGSVIHIQKGLRHAVKATTELEFIEIHLGEAVGDEDINRLTFNWKEIERK
;
A
#
# COMPACT_ATOMS: atom_id res chain seq x y z
N MET A 1 -5.92 -11.84 0.84
CA MET A 1 -6.30 -10.57 1.50
C MET A 1 -5.89 -9.41 0.61
N SER A 2 -6.62 -8.29 0.63
CA SER A 2 -6.26 -7.08 -0.13
C SER A 2 -6.66 -5.81 0.62
N SER A 3 -5.87 -4.74 0.50
CA SER A 3 -6.21 -3.42 1.03
C SER A 3 -7.10 -2.65 0.04
N SER A 4 -7.67 -1.53 0.50
CA SER A 4 -8.24 -0.52 -0.40
C SER A 4 -7.17 0.19 -1.21
N TYR A 5 -7.55 0.75 -2.36
CA TYR A 5 -6.78 1.77 -3.06
C TYR A 5 -7.02 3.13 -2.46
N HIS A 6 -5.97 3.76 -1.96
CA HIS A 6 -6.06 4.97 -1.18
C HIS A 6 -4.73 5.73 -1.19
N TYR A 7 -4.73 6.94 -0.63
CA TYR A 7 -3.53 7.74 -0.45
C TYR A 7 -3.64 8.59 0.82
N HIS A 8 -2.51 9.18 1.21
CA HIS A 8 -2.36 10.03 2.37
C HIS A 8 -1.82 11.39 1.96
N ASN A 9 -2.33 12.48 2.53
CA ASN A 9 -1.83 13.83 2.21
C ASN A 9 -0.77 14.31 3.19
N LYS A 10 -0.72 13.73 4.39
CA LYS A 10 0.06 14.24 5.53
C LYS A 10 1.12 13.28 6.04
N ARG A 11 1.18 12.05 5.52
CA ARG A 11 2.22 11.07 5.86
C ARG A 11 2.78 10.35 4.64
N ASP A 12 4.05 10.05 4.73
CA ASP A 12 4.68 8.99 3.95
C ASP A 12 4.53 7.66 4.71
N GLU A 13 4.66 6.56 4.00
CA GLU A 13 4.68 5.22 4.58
C GLU A 13 5.89 4.44 4.11
N ILE A 14 6.52 3.70 5.03
CA ILE A 14 7.55 2.73 4.72
C ILE A 14 7.04 1.35 5.10
N TRP A 15 6.92 0.49 4.10
CA TRP A 15 6.47 -0.89 4.27
C TRP A 15 7.66 -1.83 4.13
N THR A 16 7.89 -2.65 5.15
CA THR A 16 8.92 -3.71 5.13
C THR A 16 8.24 -5.06 5.19
N ILE A 17 8.35 -5.85 4.12
CA ILE A 17 7.73 -7.17 4.05
C ILE A 17 8.59 -8.18 4.80
N ILE A 18 8.02 -8.78 5.85
CA ILE A 18 8.72 -9.71 6.73
C ILE A 18 8.37 -11.18 6.46
N LYS A 19 7.22 -11.44 5.82
CA LYS A 19 6.78 -12.78 5.42
C LYS A 19 5.90 -12.73 4.18
N GLY A 20 6.03 -13.72 3.30
CA GLY A 20 5.11 -13.95 2.18
C GLY A 20 5.38 -13.16 0.91
N LYS A 21 4.40 -13.18 0.00
CA LYS A 21 4.44 -12.58 -1.33
C LYS A 21 3.12 -11.91 -1.69
N GLY A 22 3.19 -10.87 -2.50
CA GLY A 22 2.02 -10.15 -2.98
C GLY A 22 2.34 -9.20 -4.11
N GLU A 23 1.32 -8.46 -4.51
CA GLU A 23 1.37 -7.43 -5.52
C GLU A 23 1.01 -6.10 -4.87
N MET A 24 1.81 -5.08 -5.13
CA MET A 24 1.53 -3.72 -4.72
C MET A 24 1.37 -2.85 -5.95
N ILE A 25 0.34 -2.02 -5.99
CA ILE A 25 0.20 -0.96 -6.98
C ILE A 25 0.57 0.38 -6.33
N ILE A 26 1.35 1.20 -7.02
CA ILE A 26 1.71 2.56 -6.59
C ILE A 26 1.61 3.48 -7.80
N GLU A 27 0.73 4.48 -7.74
CA GLU A 27 0.41 5.39 -8.87
C GLU A 27 0.17 4.63 -10.20
N GLY A 28 -0.63 3.57 -10.14
CA GLY A 28 -0.96 2.75 -11.32
C GLY A 28 0.11 1.73 -11.73
N VAL A 29 1.31 1.76 -11.13
CA VAL A 29 2.38 0.82 -11.47
C VAL A 29 2.34 -0.40 -10.53
N LEU A 30 2.07 -1.58 -11.09
CA LEU A 30 2.13 -2.85 -10.37
C LEU A 30 3.56 -3.29 -10.13
N LYS A 31 3.84 -3.74 -8.90
CA LYS A 31 5.12 -4.25 -8.43
C LYS A 31 4.90 -5.52 -7.63
N GLN A 32 5.73 -6.53 -7.89
CA GLN A 32 5.77 -7.72 -7.03
C GLN A 32 6.54 -7.37 -5.76
N ILE A 33 6.02 -7.84 -4.62
CA ILE A 33 6.64 -7.69 -3.30
C ILE A 33 6.76 -9.06 -2.64
N GLN A 34 7.82 -9.22 -1.87
CA GLN A 34 8.13 -10.44 -1.13
C GLN A 34 8.97 -10.14 0.10
N GLU A 35 9.19 -11.13 0.96
CA GLU A 35 10.15 -11.09 2.06
C GLU A 35 11.44 -10.34 1.72
N GLY A 36 11.81 -9.38 2.57
CA GLY A 36 12.98 -8.52 2.37
C GLY A 36 12.73 -7.31 1.46
N SER A 37 11.54 -7.18 0.85
CA SER A 37 11.17 -5.96 0.11
C SER A 37 10.94 -4.80 1.06
N VAL A 38 11.49 -3.63 0.71
CA VAL A 38 11.25 -2.36 1.40
C VAL A 38 10.68 -1.37 0.41
N ILE A 39 9.53 -0.80 0.72
CA ILE A 39 8.79 0.10 -0.15
C ILE A 39 8.61 1.42 0.57
N HIS A 40 9.03 2.51 -0.06
CA HIS A 40 8.75 3.86 0.40
C HIS A 40 7.62 4.45 -0.46
N ILE A 41 6.53 4.83 0.20
CA ILE A 41 5.33 5.39 -0.40
C ILE A 41 5.26 6.84 0.05
N GLN A 42 5.58 7.75 -0.85
CA GLN A 42 5.47 9.18 -0.55
C GLN A 42 3.99 9.60 -0.45
N LYS A 43 3.73 10.60 0.38
CA LYS A 43 2.41 11.25 0.45
C LYS A 43 1.91 11.66 -0.93
N GLY A 44 0.61 11.55 -1.12
CA GLY A 44 -0.10 11.79 -2.37
C GLY A 44 -0.09 10.59 -3.32
N LEU A 45 0.80 9.60 -3.13
CA LEU A 45 0.82 8.42 -3.98
C LEU A 45 -0.30 7.45 -3.60
N ARG A 46 -1.12 7.12 -4.58
CA ARG A 46 -2.19 6.12 -4.49
C ARG A 46 -1.60 4.74 -4.50
N HIS A 47 -1.98 3.94 -3.52
CA HIS A 47 -1.42 2.61 -3.35
C HIS A 47 -2.43 1.60 -2.80
N ALA A 48 -2.19 0.33 -3.09
CA ALA A 48 -2.89 -0.81 -2.52
C ALA A 48 -1.99 -2.06 -2.58
N VAL A 49 -2.25 -3.02 -1.69
CA VAL A 49 -1.60 -4.34 -1.69
C VAL A 49 -2.62 -5.47 -1.82
N LYS A 50 -2.23 -6.52 -2.55
CA LYS A 50 -2.98 -7.77 -2.69
C LYS A 50 -2.03 -8.92 -2.43
N ALA A 51 -2.31 -9.66 -1.37
CA ALA A 51 -1.49 -10.77 -0.92
C ALA A 51 -1.73 -12.00 -1.82
N THR A 52 -0.64 -12.62 -2.30
CA THR A 52 -0.64 -13.88 -3.05
C THR A 52 -0.52 -15.07 -2.10
N THR A 53 0.28 -14.93 -1.03
CA THR A 53 0.34 -15.85 0.12
C THR A 53 -0.10 -15.10 1.37
N GLU A 54 -0.06 -15.75 2.53
CA GLU A 54 -0.07 -15.01 3.80
C GLU A 54 1.06 -13.98 3.78
N LEU A 55 0.73 -12.70 3.98
CA LEU A 55 1.64 -11.57 3.86
C LEU A 55 1.69 -10.85 5.20
N GLU A 56 2.87 -10.76 5.79
CA GLU A 56 3.11 -9.99 7.02
C GLU A 56 4.13 -8.90 6.70
N PHE A 57 3.87 -7.70 7.19
CA PHE A 57 4.72 -6.53 6.95
C PHE A 57 4.63 -5.56 8.11
N ILE A 58 5.68 -4.75 8.25
CA ILE A 58 5.73 -3.62 9.18
C ILE A 58 5.45 -2.37 8.36
N GLU A 59 4.47 -1.58 8.79
CA GLU A 59 4.14 -0.29 8.22
C GLU A 59 4.58 0.82 9.18
N ILE A 60 5.44 1.70 8.70
CA ILE A 60 5.97 2.83 9.45
C ILE A 60 5.38 4.10 8.85
N HIS A 61 4.73 4.91 9.66
CA HIS A 61 4.19 6.21 9.25
C HIS A 61 5.17 7.32 9.57
N LEU A 62 5.42 8.19 8.58
CA LEU A 62 6.29 9.36 8.72
C LEU A 62 5.50 10.61 8.37
N GLY A 63 5.09 11.39 9.37
CA GLY A 63 4.35 12.62 9.15
C GLY A 63 3.51 13.05 10.33
N GLU A 64 2.58 13.98 10.06
CA GLU A 64 1.76 14.65 11.08
C GLU A 64 0.50 13.87 11.44
N ALA A 65 -0.02 13.05 10.51
CA ALA A 65 -1.20 12.23 10.71
C ALA A 65 -0.80 10.75 10.79
N VAL A 66 -1.28 10.07 11.81
CA VAL A 66 -1.00 8.65 12.09
C VAL A 66 -2.30 7.83 12.27
N GLY A 67 -3.45 8.50 12.34
CA GLY A 67 -4.74 7.84 12.43
C GLY A 67 -5.45 7.70 11.08
N ASP A 68 -6.72 7.31 11.16
CA ASP A 68 -7.57 7.05 9.99
C ASP A 68 -8.03 8.33 9.27
N GLU A 69 -7.85 9.50 9.89
CA GLU A 69 -8.28 10.79 9.38
C GLU A 69 -7.63 11.20 8.05
N ASP A 70 -6.46 10.65 7.73
CA ASP A 70 -5.73 10.96 6.49
C ASP A 70 -5.91 9.87 5.41
N ILE A 71 -6.80 8.89 5.62
CA ILE A 71 -7.07 7.84 4.64
C ILE A 71 -8.02 8.36 3.56
N ASN A 72 -7.49 8.72 2.39
CA ASN A 72 -8.29 9.15 1.25
C ASN A 72 -8.56 7.95 0.33
N ARG A 73 -9.67 7.25 0.59
CA ARG A 73 -10.02 6.00 -0.10
C ARG A 73 -10.70 6.24 -1.44
N LEU A 74 -10.23 5.52 -2.47
CA LEU A 74 -10.78 5.57 -3.82
C LEU A 74 -11.72 4.39 -4.11
N THR A 75 -11.29 3.17 -3.80
CA THR A 75 -12.10 1.96 -4.00
C THR A 75 -11.54 0.79 -3.20
N PHE A 76 -12.39 -0.19 -2.90
CA PHE A 76 -11.97 -1.53 -2.44
C PHE A 76 -11.91 -2.54 -3.59
N ASN A 77 -12.48 -2.19 -4.75
CA ASN A 77 -12.64 -3.10 -5.85
C ASN A 77 -11.37 -3.16 -6.70
N TRP A 78 -10.57 -4.21 -6.50
CA TRP A 78 -9.33 -4.42 -7.26
C TRP A 78 -9.53 -4.51 -8.78
N LYS A 79 -10.70 -4.95 -9.24
CA LYS A 79 -11.00 -4.97 -10.68
C LYS A 79 -11.09 -3.57 -11.29
N GLU A 80 -11.40 -2.53 -10.50
CA GLU A 80 -11.40 -1.14 -10.96
C GLU A 80 -9.99 -0.55 -10.99
N ILE A 81 -9.11 -1.04 -10.11
CA ILE A 81 -7.70 -0.65 -10.04
C ILE A 81 -6.96 -1.19 -11.27
N GLU A 82 -7.12 -2.49 -11.56
CA GLU A 82 -6.41 -3.20 -12.65
C GLU A 82 -6.82 -2.75 -14.07
N ARG A 83 -7.88 -1.95 -14.21
CA ARG A 83 -8.42 -1.47 -15.50
C ARG A 83 -7.92 -0.09 -15.92
N LYS A 84 -7.15 0.59 -15.08
CA LYS A 84 -6.57 1.92 -15.35
C LYS A 84 -5.08 1.78 -15.63
#